data_AF-A0A250FVJ5-F1
#
_entry.id   AF-A0A250FVJ5-F1
#
_cell.length_a   1.000
_cell.length_b   1.000
_cell.length_c   1.000
_cell.angle_alpha   90.00
_cell.angle_beta   90.00
_cell.angle_gamma   90.00
#
_symmetry.space_group_name_H-M   'P 1'
#
loop_
_entity.id
_entity.type
_entity.pdbx_description
1 polymer ?
#
loop_
_entity_poly.entity_id
_entity_poly.type
_entity_poly.pdbx_seq_one_letter_code
_entity_poly.pdbx_strand_id
1 'polypeptide(L)'
;MLKNPYIVTFSTWGVLLLELLIAISVFLSSQRYKQMIFLAAGFFHLFIGVFFGLWSFYFAMLGLLIYILFNSFEFNYGTKIFTKI
;
A
#
# COMPACT_ATOMS: atom_id res chain seq x y z
N MET A 1 -22.91 15.00 -14.44
CA MET A 1 -23.21 15.01 -12.99
C MET A 1 -21.94 14.69 -12.23
N LEU A 2 -21.41 15.73 -11.54
CA LEU A 2 -20.43 15.77 -10.44
C LEU A 2 -20.05 17.26 -10.37
N LYS A 3 -20.93 18.07 -9.77
CA LYS A 3 -20.79 19.55 -9.75
C LYS A 3 -19.95 20.05 -8.58
N ASN A 4 -19.72 19.22 -7.56
CA ASN A 4 -18.96 19.62 -6.39
C ASN A 4 -17.45 19.49 -6.70
N PRO A 5 -16.70 20.59 -6.79
CA PRO A 5 -15.29 20.56 -7.14
C PRO A 5 -14.47 19.76 -6.12
N TYR A 6 -14.84 19.79 -4.84
CA TYR A 6 -14.11 19.06 -3.79
C TYR A 6 -14.18 17.54 -3.98
N ILE A 7 -15.34 17.01 -4.40
CA ILE A 7 -15.51 15.58 -4.65
C ILE A 7 -14.66 15.16 -5.85
N VAL A 8 -14.68 15.95 -6.93
CA VAL A 8 -13.87 15.67 -8.13
C VAL A 8 -12.37 15.69 -7.80
N THR A 9 -11.91 16.68 -7.04
CA THR A 9 -10.52 16.77 -6.61
C THR A 9 -10.12 15.59 -5.73
N PHE A 10 -10.94 15.22 -4.74
CA PHE A 10 -10.63 14.09 -3.85
C PHE A 10 -10.63 12.76 -4.60
N SER A 11 -11.59 12.53 -5.49
CA SER A 11 -11.66 11.28 -6.26
C SER A 11 -10.51 11.14 -7.28
N THR A 12 -9.95 12.24 -7.78
CA THR A 12 -8.83 12.20 -8.74
C THR A 12 -7.48 12.14 -8.02
N TRP A 13 -7.22 13.08 -7.12
CA TRP A 13 -5.92 13.20 -6.45
C TRP A 13 -5.79 12.32 -5.21
N GLY A 14 -6.89 12.02 -4.53
CA GLY A 14 -6.88 11.16 -3.34
C GLY A 14 -6.50 9.72 -3.67
N VAL A 15 -6.89 9.23 -4.85
CA VAL A 15 -6.48 7.89 -5.32
C VAL A 15 -4.96 7.82 -5.53
N LEU A 16 -4.37 8.82 -6.20
CA LEU A 16 -2.92 8.88 -6.39
C LEU A 16 -2.16 8.95 -5.07
N LEU A 17 -2.67 9.74 -4.11
CA LEU A 17 -2.08 9.81 -2.78
C LEU A 17 -2.16 8.46 -2.06
N LEU A 18 -3.29 7.76 -2.15
CA LEU A 18 -3.49 6.44 -1.55
C LEU A 18 -2.53 5.40 -2.16
N GLU A 19 -2.38 5.38 -3.49
CA GLU A 19 -1.43 4.51 -4.18
C GLU A 19 0.01 4.78 -3.77
N LEU A 20 0.39 6.06 -3.63
CA LEU A 20 1.71 6.44 -3.15
C LEU A 20 1.98 5.96 -1.72
N LEU A 21 0.99 6.05 -0.83
CA LEU A 21 1.10 5.55 0.54
C LEU A 21 1.24 4.02 0.58
N ILE A 22 0.53 3.28 -0.27
CA ILE A 22 0.72 1.83 -0.40
C ILE A 22 2.12 1.52 -0.92
N ALA A 23 2.64 2.26 -1.89
CA ALA A 23 4.00 2.04 -2.40
C ALA A 23 5.06 2.25 -1.30
N ILE A 24 4.93 3.30 -0.49
CA ILE A 24 5.84 3.58 0.63
C ILE A 24 5.75 2.48 1.71
N SER A 25 4.61 1.81 1.84
CA SER A 25 4.41 0.76 2.85
C SER A 25 5.34 -0.45 2.71
N VAL A 26 5.94 -0.63 1.53
CA VAL A 26 6.98 -1.64 1.27
C VAL A 26 8.15 -1.51 2.27
N PHE A 27 8.45 -0.30 2.72
CA PHE A 27 9.56 -0.03 3.64
C PHE A 27 9.17 -0.16 5.13
N LEU A 28 7.93 -0.53 5.45
CA LEU A 28 7.51 -0.71 6.84
C LEU A 28 8.13 -1.99 7.42
N SER A 29 8.61 -1.93 8.65
CA SER A 29 9.10 -3.10 9.38
C SER A 29 7.99 -3.78 10.21
N SER A 30 7.02 -3.00 10.71
CA SER A 30 5.97 -3.48 11.60
C SER A 30 4.96 -4.38 10.88
N GLN A 31 4.88 -5.63 11.33
CA GLN A 31 3.97 -6.64 10.77
C GLN A 31 2.50 -6.27 10.95
N ARG A 32 2.14 -5.59 12.05
CA ARG A 32 0.77 -5.13 12.30
C ARG A 32 0.31 -4.17 11.21
N TYR A 33 1.14 -3.20 10.83
CA TYR A 33 0.78 -2.25 9.77
C TYR A 33 0.74 -2.92 8.40
N LYS A 34 1.62 -3.87 8.12
CA LYS A 34 1.55 -4.69 6.88
C LYS A 34 0.24 -5.44 6.77
N GLN A 35 -0.24 -6.06 7.83
CA GLN A 35 -1.55 -6.75 7.85
C GLN A 35 -2.71 -5.78 7.62
N MET A 36 -2.69 -4.62 8.27
CA MET A 36 -3.72 -3.59 8.08
C MET A 36 -3.76 -3.09 6.63
N ILE A 37 -2.58 -2.83 6.04
CA ILE A 37 -2.45 -2.37 4.66
C ILE A 37 -2.88 -3.46 3.69
N PHE A 38 -2.49 -4.72 3.93
CA PHE A 38 -2.93 -5.86 3.13
C PHE A 38 -4.46 -5.92 3.03
N LEU A 39 -5.16 -5.82 4.16
CA LEU A 39 -6.63 -5.84 4.19
C LEU A 39 -7.24 -4.60 3.52
N ALA A 40 -6.78 -3.39 3.89
CA ALA A 40 -7.33 -2.14 3.38
C ALA A 40 -7.09 -1.97 1.88
N ALA A 41 -5.85 -2.14 1.42
CA ALA A 41 -5.48 -2.04 0.02
C ALA A 41 -6.04 -3.21 -0.80
N GLY A 42 -6.09 -4.42 -0.25
CA GLY A 42 -6.69 -5.57 -0.92
C GLY A 42 -8.16 -5.33 -1.22
N PHE A 43 -8.93 -4.82 -0.24
CA PHE A 43 -10.33 -4.47 -0.44
C PHE A 43 -10.51 -3.31 -1.45
N PHE A 44 -9.67 -2.28 -1.37
CA PHE A 44 -9.69 -1.16 -2.34
C PHE A 44 -9.45 -1.64 -3.78
N HIS A 45 -8.47 -2.49 -4.01
CA HIS A 45 -8.20 -3.01 -5.35
C HIS A 45 -9.25 -4.01 -5.83
N LEU A 46 -9.88 -4.75 -4.92
CA LEU A 46 -11.03 -5.60 -5.26
C LEU A 46 -12.21 -4.74 -5.74
N PHE A 47 -12.47 -3.60 -5.08
CA PHE A 47 -13.47 -2.64 -5.54
C PHE A 47 -13.15 -2.16 -6.96
N ILE A 48 -11.89 -1.83 -7.26
CA ILE A 48 -11.48 -1.47 -8.63
C ILE A 48 -11.74 -2.62 -9.61
N GLY A 49 -11.37 -3.85 -9.26
CA GLY A 49 -11.62 -5.03 -10.09
C GLY A 49 -13.11 -5.24 -10.41
N VAL A 50 -13.98 -5.10 -9.41
CA VAL A 50 -15.43 -5.30 -9.56
C VAL A 50 -16.10 -4.16 -10.33
N PHE A 51 -15.84 -2.91 -9.96
CA PHE A 51 -16.58 -1.75 -10.50
C PHE A 51 -16.00 -1.20 -11.80
N PHE A 52 -14.70 -1.37 -12.04
CA PHE A 52 -14.03 -0.92 -13.27
C PHE A 52 -13.64 -2.08 -14.20
N GLY A 53 -13.84 -3.34 -13.79
CA GLY A 53 -13.51 -4.52 -14.59
C GLY A 53 -12.02 -4.83 -14.72
N LEU A 54 -11.17 -4.18 -13.91
CA LEU A 54 -9.72 -4.26 -14.00
C LEU A 54 -9.14 -5.43 -13.19
N TRP A 55 -9.54 -6.65 -13.52
CA TRP A 55 -9.15 -7.86 -12.79
C TRP A 55 -7.65 -8.17 -12.85
N SER A 56 -7.01 -7.98 -14.02
CA SER A 56 -5.57 -8.17 -14.17
C SER A 56 -4.77 -7.23 -13.26
N PHE A 57 -5.23 -5.99 -13.12
CA PHE A 57 -4.65 -5.01 -12.20
C PHE A 57 -4.83 -5.41 -10.74
N TYR A 58 -6.02 -5.90 -10.36
CA TYR A 58 -6.27 -6.44 -9.03
C TYR A 58 -5.30 -7.57 -8.68
N PHE A 59 -5.10 -8.55 -9.57
CA PHE A 59 -4.18 -9.65 -9.30
C PHE A 59 -2.71 -9.21 -9.19
N ALA A 60 -2.29 -8.26 -10.02
CA ALA A 60 -0.94 -7.67 -9.92
C ALA A 60 -0.73 -6.99 -8.56
N MET A 61 -1.71 -6.21 -8.11
CA MET A 61 -1.65 -5.52 -6.81
C MET A 61 -1.77 -6.47 -5.62
N LEU A 62 -2.58 -7.52 -5.74
CA LEU A 62 -2.65 -8.57 -4.72
C LEU A 62 -1.30 -9.26 -4.55
N GLY A 63 -0.58 -9.54 -5.65
CA GLY A 63 0.79 -10.07 -5.60
C GLY A 63 1.76 -9.15 -4.87
N LEU A 64 1.71 -7.84 -5.14
CA LEU A 64 2.50 -6.84 -4.41
C LEU A 64 2.17 -6.80 -2.92
N LEU A 65 0.89 -6.87 -2.56
CA LEU A 65 0.46 -6.85 -1.15
C LEU A 65 0.90 -8.11 -0.40
N ILE A 66 0.83 -9.28 -1.05
CA ILE A 66 1.40 -10.52 -0.50
C ILE A 66 2.90 -10.34 -0.28
N TYR A 67 3.63 -9.79 -1.25
CA TYR A 67 5.05 -9.50 -1.09
C TYR A 67 5.33 -8.59 0.10
N ILE A 68 4.58 -7.49 0.27
CA ILE A 68 4.71 -6.57 1.40
C ILE A 68 4.48 -7.30 2.74
N LEU A 69 3.50 -8.20 2.80
CA LEU A 69 3.16 -8.94 4.01
C LEU A 69 4.28 -9.87 4.49
N PHE A 70 5.03 -10.47 3.56
CA PHE A 70 6.09 -11.42 3.87
C PHE A 70 7.50 -10.83 3.83
N ASN A 71 7.66 -9.64 3.26
CA ASN A 71 8.96 -8.98 3.21
C ASN A 71 9.40 -8.62 4.64
N SER A 72 10.54 -9.15 5.09
CA SER A 72 11.20 -8.78 6.34
C SER A 72 12.20 -7.66 6.09
N PHE A 73 11.72 -6.48 5.69
CA PHE A 73 12.58 -5.33 5.45
C PHE A 73 13.27 -4.91 6.77
N GLU A 74 14.53 -5.31 6.92
CA GLU A 74 15.39 -4.93 8.03
C GLU A 74 16.16 -3.67 7.64
N PHE A 75 15.78 -2.52 8.20
CA PHE A 75 16.59 -1.31 8.08
C PHE A 75 17.83 -1.48 8.97
N ASN A 76 18.97 -1.80 8.37
CA ASN A 76 20.24 -1.99 9.09
C ASN A 76 20.77 -0.62 9.55
N TYR A 77 20.29 -0.15 10.70
CA TYR A 77 20.96 0.90 11.46
C TYR A 77 22.22 0.29 12.06
N GLY A 78 23.39 0.56 11.47
CA GLY A 78 24.68 0.03 11.93
C GLY A 78 24.97 0.36 13.39
N THR A 79 24.55 -0.51 14.32
CA THR A 79 24.86 -0.44 15.76
C THR A 79 26.04 -1.33 16.14
N LYS A 80 26.73 -1.95 15.16
CA LYS A 80 27.87 -2.86 15.38
C LYS A 80 29.18 -2.18 15.87
N ILE A 81 29.16 -0.91 16.28
CA ILE A 81 30.37 -0.20 16.73
C ILE A 81 30.57 -0.30 18.26
N PHE A 82 29.54 -0.57 19.06
CA PHE A 82 29.63 -0.41 20.53
C PHE A 82 29.68 -1.68 21.37
N THR A 83 29.79 -2.88 20.79
CA THR A 83 29.86 -4.15 21.58
C THR A 83 31.26 -4.78 21.65
N LYS A 84 32.31 -4.03 21.32
CA LYS A 84 33.71 -4.44 21.52
C LYS A 84 34.47 -3.44 22.42
N ILE A 85 34.04 -3.27 23.67
CA ILE A 85 34.90 -2.80 24.77
C ILE A 85 34.52 -3.56 26.03
#